data_AF-A0A0Q1A7F9-F1
#
_entry.id   AF-A0A0Q1A7F9-F1
#
_cell.length_a   1.000
_cell.length_b   1.000
_cell.length_c   1.000
_cell.angle_alpha   90.00
_cell.angle_beta   90.00
_cell.angle_gamma   90.00
#
_symmetry.space_group_name_H-M   'P 1'
#
loop_
_entity.id
_entity.type
_entity.pdbx_description
1 polymer ?
#
loop_
_entity_poly.entity_id
_entity_poly.type
_entity_poly.pdbx_seq_one_letter_code
_entity_poly.pdbx_strand_id
1 'polypeptide(L)'
;MAAFVCDRCGRCCISLGRHISIERKVSSTSHYCRVAVTREVVPVTIHPEYRDLFLNPPPGSTDESWCPYLRRIEAGGFVCTIYPNRPSICRNFTCYSMIIRDSGNAEVGRVSGKDLKSSDTGLLVTWEREVATLPAMDKESWMRMVSGILEKNGYTLEAVV
;
A
#
# COMPACT_ATOMS: atom_id res chain seq x y z
N MET A 1 8.95 8.26 -13.64
CA MET A 1 8.54 8.23 -12.22
C MET A 1 7.04 8.01 -12.24
N ALA A 2 6.59 6.94 -11.59
CA ALA A 2 5.19 6.56 -11.57
C ALA A 2 4.48 7.17 -10.37
N ALA A 3 3.21 7.55 -10.53
CA ALA A 3 2.38 7.92 -9.40
C ALA A 3 2.01 6.66 -8.59
N PHE A 4 2.03 6.77 -7.26
CA PHE A 4 1.52 5.70 -6.40
C PHE A 4 0.02 5.42 -6.64
N VAL A 5 -0.33 4.14 -6.79
CA VAL A 5 -1.72 3.67 -6.89
C VAL A 5 -1.94 2.57 -5.87
N CYS A 6 -2.92 2.78 -4.98
CA CYS A 6 -3.27 1.80 -3.95
C CYS A 6 -3.71 0.47 -4.58
N ASP A 7 -3.02 -0.62 -4.22
CA ASP A 7 -3.33 -1.99 -4.66
C ASP A 7 -4.22 -2.74 -3.66
N ARG A 8 -4.85 -2.03 -2.72
CA ARG A 8 -5.73 -2.64 -1.71
C ARG A 8 -5.03 -3.66 -0.81
N CYS A 9 -3.69 -3.56 -0.63
CA CYS A 9 -2.93 -4.46 0.26
C CYS A 9 -3.18 -4.25 1.76
N GLY A 10 -3.84 -3.16 2.17
CA GLY A 10 -4.14 -2.86 3.58
C GLY A 10 -2.96 -2.36 4.42
N ARG A 11 -1.73 -2.36 3.90
CA ARG A 11 -0.51 -1.99 4.66
C ARG A 11 -0.60 -0.64 5.35
N CYS A 12 -1.04 0.42 4.65
CA CYS A 12 -1.18 1.74 5.27
C CYS A 12 -2.14 1.72 6.46
N CYS A 13 -3.27 1.04 6.32
CA CYS A 13 -4.31 0.96 7.33
C CYS A 13 -3.93 0.05 8.51
N ILE A 14 -3.12 -0.98 8.28
CA ILE A 14 -2.61 -1.86 9.35
C ILE A 14 -1.47 -1.14 10.09
N SER A 15 -0.49 -0.58 9.38
CA SER A 15 0.67 0.08 9.98
C SER A 15 0.32 1.36 10.73
N LEU A 16 -0.62 2.15 10.21
CA LEU A 16 -1.07 3.40 10.84
C LEU A 16 -2.30 3.21 11.73
N GLY A 17 -2.90 2.01 11.76
CA GLY A 17 -4.20 1.75 12.37
C GLY A 17 -4.31 2.25 13.82
N ARG A 18 -3.33 1.90 14.65
CA ARG A 18 -3.20 2.33 16.05
C ARG A 18 -3.14 3.85 16.27
N HIS A 19 -2.90 4.63 15.21
CA HIS A 19 -2.82 6.08 15.26
C HIS A 19 -4.06 6.76 14.67
N ILE A 20 -5.03 5.99 14.17
CA ILE A 20 -6.24 6.50 13.52
C ILE A 20 -7.44 6.08 14.35
N SER A 21 -8.24 7.04 14.80
CA SER A 21 -9.45 6.77 15.58
C SER A 21 -10.64 7.59 15.09
N ILE A 22 -11.84 7.11 15.43
CA ILE A 22 -13.07 7.87 15.27
C ILE A 22 -13.20 8.78 16.50
N GLU A 23 -13.03 10.08 16.30
CA GLU A 23 -13.13 11.08 17.38
C GLU A 23 -14.59 11.39 17.72
N ARG A 24 -15.39 11.69 16.70
CA ARG A 24 -16.78 12.08 16.86
C ARG A 24 -17.60 11.52 15.70
N LYS A 25 -18.76 10.94 16.01
CA LYS A 25 -19.72 10.51 15.01
C LYS A 25 -20.73 11.63 14.75
N VAL A 26 -20.83 12.08 13.50
CA VAL A 26 -21.85 13.06 13.07
C VAL A 26 -23.10 12.33 12.60
N SER A 27 -22.91 11.20 11.92
CA SER A 27 -23.95 10.26 11.52
C SER A 27 -23.36 8.83 11.52
N SER A 28 -24.13 7.86 11.02
CA SER A 28 -23.64 6.51 10.78
C SER A 28 -22.56 6.43 9.69
N THR A 29 -22.47 7.44 8.82
CA THR A 29 -21.56 7.45 7.65
C THR A 29 -20.63 8.64 7.60
N SER A 30 -20.77 9.62 8.50
CA SER A 30 -19.90 10.79 8.57
C SER A 30 -19.31 10.93 9.96
N HIS A 31 -17.99 11.06 10.01
CA HIS A 31 -17.21 11.04 11.25
C HIS A 31 -16.11 12.10 11.21
N TYR A 32 -15.62 12.48 12.39
CA TYR A 32 -14.33 13.12 12.53
C TYR A 32 -13.28 12.04 12.81
N CYS A 33 -12.29 11.95 11.95
CA CYS A 33 -11.16 11.06 12.07
C CYS A 33 -10.01 11.80 12.76
N ARG A 34 -9.52 11.28 13.88
CA ARG A 34 -8.32 11.78 14.55
C ARG A 34 -7.11 10.98 14.07
N VAL A 35 -6.03 11.69 13.76
CA VAL A 35 -4.70 11.13 13.50
C VAL A 35 -3.79 11.52 14.65
N ALA A 36 -3.42 10.56 15.49
CA ALA A 36 -2.60 10.82 16.69
C ALA A 36 -1.20 11.35 16.35
N VAL A 37 -0.59 10.86 15.26
CA VAL A 37 0.77 11.23 14.82
C VAL A 37 0.86 12.70 14.43
N THR A 38 -0.06 13.19 13.60
CA THR A 38 -0.07 14.57 13.10
C THR A 38 -0.94 15.49 13.95
N ARG A 39 -1.69 14.94 14.93
CA ARG A 39 -2.72 15.62 15.72
C ARG A 39 -3.85 16.23 14.88
N GLU A 40 -3.98 15.80 13.62
CA GLU A 40 -5.01 16.24 12.69
C GLU A 40 -6.38 15.67 13.11
N VAL A 41 -7.44 16.46 12.94
CA VAL A 41 -8.83 16.00 13.06
C VAL A 41 -9.57 16.40 11.80
N VAL A 42 -9.91 15.41 10.96
CA VAL A 42 -10.51 15.66 9.63
C VAL A 42 -11.93 15.10 9.52
N PRO A 43 -12.84 15.81 8.84
CA PRO A 43 -14.12 15.24 8.47
C PRO A 43 -13.92 14.17 7.38
N VAL A 44 -14.47 12.98 7.62
CA VAL A 44 -14.45 11.86 6.68
C VAL A 44 -15.86 11.33 6.48
N THR A 45 -16.11 10.81 5.29
CA THR A 45 -17.39 10.17 4.96
C THR A 45 -17.12 8.80 4.39
N ILE A 46 -17.88 7.81 4.84
CA ILE A 46 -17.86 6.47 4.30
C ILE A 46 -18.34 6.54 2.85
N HIS A 47 -17.51 6.04 1.94
CA HIS A 47 -17.82 5.95 0.52
C HIS A 47 -19.14 5.19 0.32
N PRO A 48 -20.07 5.67 -0.52
CA PRO A 48 -21.40 5.08 -0.65
C PRO A 48 -21.40 3.57 -0.88
N GLU A 49 -20.51 3.08 -1.74
CA GLU A 49 -20.34 1.66 -2.07
C GLU A 49 -19.97 0.77 -0.86
N TYR A 50 -19.35 1.35 0.18
CA TYR A 50 -18.82 0.61 1.32
C TYR A 50 -19.57 0.87 2.62
N ARG A 51 -20.74 1.54 2.56
CA ARG A 51 -21.55 1.84 3.75
C ARG A 51 -22.02 0.59 4.45
N ASP A 52 -22.58 -0.38 3.72
CA ASP A 52 -23.06 -1.63 4.30
C ASP A 52 -21.93 -2.43 4.92
N LEU A 53 -20.78 -2.51 4.22
CA LEU A 53 -19.58 -3.16 4.73
C LEU A 53 -19.01 -2.47 5.99
N PHE A 54 -19.15 -1.15 6.08
CA PHE A 54 -18.72 -0.41 7.26
C PHE A 54 -19.67 -0.62 8.45
N LEU A 55 -20.98 -0.54 8.21
CA LEU A 55 -22.03 -0.59 9.24
C LEU A 55 -22.28 -2.01 9.75
N ASN A 56 -22.25 -2.99 8.85
CA ASN A 56 -22.51 -4.40 9.12
C ASN A 56 -21.32 -5.24 8.64
N PRO A 57 -20.14 -5.11 9.27
CA PRO A 57 -18.95 -5.84 8.85
C PRO A 57 -19.16 -7.35 9.03
N PRO A 58 -18.89 -8.17 7.99
CA PRO A 58 -18.87 -9.61 8.13
C PRO A 58 -17.86 -10.07 9.20
N PRO A 59 -18.08 -11.22 9.86
CA PRO A 59 -17.11 -11.78 10.80
C PRO A 59 -15.70 -11.88 10.18
N GLY A 60 -14.69 -11.45 10.93
CA GLY A 60 -13.29 -11.45 10.47
C GLY A 60 -12.94 -10.39 9.42
N SER A 61 -13.87 -9.51 9.05
CA SER A 61 -13.60 -8.40 8.12
C SER A 61 -12.94 -7.19 8.79
N THR A 62 -12.85 -7.18 10.12
CA THR A 62 -12.25 -6.13 10.95
C THR A 62 -11.37 -6.72 12.04
N ASP A 63 -10.44 -5.92 12.55
CA ASP A 63 -9.58 -6.24 13.69
C ASP A 63 -9.34 -4.95 14.49
N GLU A 64 -9.24 -5.03 15.81
CA GLU A 64 -9.04 -3.87 16.69
C GLU A 64 -7.68 -3.19 16.49
N SER A 65 -6.68 -3.93 16.00
CA SER A 65 -5.35 -3.38 15.68
C SER A 65 -5.31 -2.60 14.37
N TRP A 66 -6.33 -2.75 13.52
CA TRP A 66 -6.40 -2.09 12.22
C TRP A 66 -7.01 -0.71 12.32
N CYS A 67 -6.81 0.09 11.26
CA CYS A 67 -7.56 1.33 11.08
C CYS A 67 -9.08 1.04 11.14
N PRO A 68 -9.88 1.83 11.88
CA PRO A 68 -11.32 1.58 12.03
C PRO A 68 -12.11 1.64 10.72
N TYR A 69 -11.53 2.25 9.68
CA TYR A 69 -12.11 2.35 8.34
C TYR A 69 -11.66 1.23 7.38
N LEU A 70 -10.79 0.32 7.82
CA LEU A 70 -10.34 -0.82 7.02
C LEU A 70 -11.36 -1.95 7.06
N ARG A 71 -11.62 -2.56 5.92
CA ARG A 71 -12.43 -3.77 5.81
C ARG A 71 -11.71 -4.78 4.93
N ARG A 72 -11.61 -6.04 5.36
CA ARG A 72 -11.21 -7.14 4.48
C ARG A 72 -12.38 -7.48 3.56
N ILE A 73 -12.08 -7.77 2.29
CA ILE A 73 -13.06 -8.24 1.31
C ILE A 73 -12.80 -9.72 0.99
N GLU A 74 -13.84 -10.45 0.62
CA GLU A 74 -13.80 -11.90 0.40
C GLU A 74 -12.76 -12.33 -0.64
N ALA A 75 -12.48 -11.48 -1.63
CA ALA A 75 -11.49 -11.71 -2.68
C ALA A 75 -10.00 -11.65 -2.21
N GLY A 76 -9.73 -11.69 -0.91
CA GLY A 76 -8.36 -11.73 -0.36
C GLY A 76 -7.66 -10.37 -0.27
N GLY A 77 -8.39 -9.27 -0.42
CA GLY A 77 -7.87 -7.90 -0.34
C GLY A 77 -8.48 -7.08 0.79
N PHE A 78 -8.21 -5.77 0.78
CA PHE A 78 -8.79 -4.83 1.72
C PHE A 78 -9.37 -3.59 1.03
N VAL A 79 -10.31 -2.94 1.69
CA VAL A 79 -10.82 -1.65 1.27
C VAL A 79 -10.75 -0.64 2.41
N CYS A 80 -10.29 0.56 2.08
CA CYS A 80 -10.41 1.72 2.96
C CYS A 80 -11.75 2.39 2.65
N THR A 81 -12.68 2.30 3.59
CA THR A 81 -14.06 2.78 3.42
C THR A 81 -14.15 4.30 3.31
N ILE A 82 -13.08 5.04 3.63
CA ILE A 82 -12.96 6.50 3.48
C ILE A 82 -11.91 6.92 2.45
N TYR A 83 -11.50 6.03 1.53
CA TYR A 83 -10.33 6.26 0.67
C TYR A 83 -10.28 7.64 0.00
N PRO A 84 -11.37 8.19 -0.58
CA PRO A 84 -11.33 9.53 -1.20
C PRO A 84 -11.07 10.66 -0.19
N ASN A 85 -11.52 10.49 1.05
CA ASN A 85 -11.49 11.49 2.11
C ASN A 85 -10.38 11.23 3.15
N ARG A 86 -9.47 10.28 2.86
CA ARG A 86 -8.45 9.82 3.81
C ARG A 86 -7.55 10.96 4.31
N PRO A 87 -7.09 10.94 5.58
CA PRO A 87 -6.20 11.96 6.13
C PRO A 87 -4.89 12.11 5.36
N SER A 88 -4.20 13.23 5.56
CA SER A 88 -2.94 13.58 4.88
C SER A 88 -1.89 12.47 4.96
N ILE A 89 -1.64 11.93 6.16
CA ILE A 89 -0.69 10.83 6.38
C ILE A 89 -1.03 9.57 5.56
N CYS A 90 -2.32 9.30 5.35
CA CYS A 90 -2.77 8.16 4.55
C CYS A 90 -2.64 8.41 3.05
N ARG A 91 -2.77 9.67 2.60
CA ARG A 91 -2.53 10.04 1.19
C ARG A 91 -1.07 9.92 0.80
N ASN A 92 -0.19 10.26 1.73
CA ASN A 92 1.27 10.29 1.51
C ASN A 92 1.93 8.92 1.79
N PHE A 93 1.19 7.92 2.25
CA PHE A 93 1.74 6.60 2.50
C PHE A 93 1.87 5.81 1.20
N THR A 94 3.09 5.39 0.87
CA THR A 94 3.41 4.52 -0.26
C THR A 94 3.84 3.14 0.26
N CYS A 95 3.06 2.09 -0.05
CA CYS A 95 3.35 0.73 0.42
C CYS A 95 4.39 -0.02 -0.42
N TYR A 96 4.76 0.55 -1.56
CA TYR A 96 5.84 0.13 -2.45
C TYR A 96 6.51 1.39 -3.01
N SER A 97 7.81 1.31 -3.27
CA SER A 97 8.62 2.44 -3.72
C SER A 97 9.03 2.34 -5.19
N MET A 98 8.89 1.17 -5.81
CA MET A 98 9.26 0.95 -7.21
C MET A 98 8.31 -0.02 -7.89
N ILE A 99 8.20 0.14 -9.21
CA ILE A 99 7.50 -0.75 -10.14
C ILE A 99 8.53 -1.36 -11.08
N ILE A 100 8.39 -2.65 -11.36
CA ILE A 100 9.21 -3.38 -12.34
C ILE A 100 8.34 -3.69 -13.55
N ARG A 101 8.84 -3.35 -14.74
CA ARG A 101 8.16 -3.62 -16.01
C ARG A 101 8.97 -4.54 -16.90
N ASP A 102 8.29 -5.35 -17.71
CA ASP A 102 8.93 -6.15 -18.75
C ASP A 102 9.27 -5.31 -20.00
N SER A 103 9.82 -5.97 -21.03
CA SER A 103 10.15 -5.35 -22.32
C SER A 103 8.92 -4.87 -23.11
N GLY A 104 7.74 -5.39 -22.80
CA GLY A 104 6.44 -4.93 -23.31
C GLY A 104 5.85 -3.76 -22.52
N ASN A 105 6.58 -3.22 -21.53
CA ASN A 105 6.16 -2.17 -20.62
C ASN A 105 5.01 -2.57 -19.67
N ALA A 106 4.69 -3.87 -19.56
CA ALA A 106 3.70 -4.38 -18.62
C ALA A 106 4.28 -4.42 -17.21
N GLU A 107 3.47 -4.06 -16.21
CA GLU A 107 3.88 -4.18 -14.81
C GLU A 107 3.94 -5.66 -14.41
N VAL A 108 5.12 -6.13 -14.03
CA VAL A 108 5.37 -7.53 -13.63
C VAL A 108 5.78 -7.67 -12.17
N GLY A 109 6.16 -6.57 -11.50
CA GLY A 109 6.51 -6.60 -10.08
C GLY A 109 6.49 -5.25 -9.39
N ARG A 110 6.50 -5.27 -8.06
CA ARG A 110 6.63 -4.09 -7.20
C ARG A 110 7.63 -4.35 -6.09
N VAL A 111 8.39 -3.32 -5.71
CA VAL A 111 9.39 -3.40 -4.65
C VAL A 111 8.94 -2.60 -3.43
N SER A 112 8.96 -3.25 -2.27
CA SER A 112 8.64 -2.66 -0.97
C SER A 112 9.85 -2.72 -0.06
N GLY A 113 10.59 -1.62 0.06
CA GLY A 113 11.90 -1.66 0.71
C GLY A 113 12.86 -2.51 -0.11
N LYS A 114 13.18 -3.72 0.38
CA LYS A 114 14.00 -4.72 -0.34
C LYS A 114 13.21 -5.96 -0.76
N ASP A 115 11.92 -6.01 -0.46
CA ASP A 115 11.08 -7.17 -0.79
C ASP A 115 10.43 -7.00 -2.16
N LEU A 116 10.43 -8.07 -2.96
CA LEU A 116 9.75 -8.14 -4.24
C LEU A 116 8.37 -8.79 -4.08
N LYS A 117 7.36 -8.18 -4.70
CA LYS A 117 6.06 -8.81 -4.98
C LYS A 117 5.92 -8.95 -6.49
N SER A 118 5.88 -10.19 -6.98
CA SER A 118 5.77 -10.52 -8.40
C SER A 118 5.04 -11.85 -8.57
N SER A 119 4.31 -12.01 -9.68
CA SER A 119 3.86 -13.31 -10.18
C SER A 119 4.69 -13.82 -11.35
N ASP A 120 5.57 -12.98 -11.90
CA ASP A 120 6.49 -13.34 -12.96
C ASP A 120 7.62 -14.24 -12.40
N THR A 121 7.66 -15.49 -12.88
CA THR A 121 8.61 -16.50 -12.40
C THR A 121 10.05 -16.18 -12.80
N GLY A 122 10.28 -15.58 -13.97
CA GLY A 122 11.62 -15.19 -14.41
C GLY A 122 12.20 -14.10 -13.51
N LEU A 123 11.40 -13.08 -13.22
CA LEU A 123 11.74 -12.00 -12.31
C LEU A 123 11.99 -12.51 -10.89
N LEU A 124 11.16 -13.42 -10.38
CA LEU A 124 11.38 -14.03 -9.06
C LEU A 124 12.73 -14.77 -8.99
N VAL A 125 13.05 -15.57 -10.01
CA VAL A 125 14.34 -16.30 -10.08
C VAL A 125 15.52 -15.34 -10.18
N THR A 126 15.44 -14.32 -11.04
CA THR A 126 16.49 -13.28 -11.16
C THR A 126 16.67 -12.53 -9.85
N TRP A 127 15.57 -12.19 -9.17
CA TRP A 127 15.62 -11.48 -7.89
C TRP A 127 16.33 -12.28 -6.81
N GLU A 128 15.92 -13.53 -6.58
CA GLU A 128 16.52 -14.39 -5.57
C GLU A 128 18.01 -14.68 -5.87
N ARG A 129 18.35 -14.88 -7.15
CA ARG A 129 19.72 -15.23 -7.55
C ARG A 129 20.68 -14.05 -7.48
N GLU A 130 20.23 -12.84 -7.82
CA GLU A 130 21.14 -11.72 -8.08
C GLU A 130 20.89 -10.50 -7.20
N VAL A 131 19.62 -10.23 -6.84
CA VAL A 131 19.27 -9.04 -6.03
C VAL A 131 19.30 -9.36 -4.54
N ALA A 132 18.75 -10.51 -4.12
CA ALA A 132 18.72 -10.93 -2.72
C ALA A 132 20.12 -11.23 -2.16
N THR A 133 21.07 -11.57 -3.03
CA THR A 133 22.47 -11.86 -2.67
C THR A 133 23.35 -10.61 -2.58
N LEU A 134 22.82 -9.42 -2.89
CA LEU A 134 23.60 -8.19 -2.84
C LEU A 134 24.03 -7.84 -1.41
N PRO A 135 25.27 -7.36 -1.21
CA PRO A 135 25.71 -6.93 0.10
C PRO A 135 24.91 -5.71 0.59
N ALA A 136 24.93 -5.48 1.90
CA ALA A 136 24.36 -4.25 2.45
C ALA A 136 25.10 -3.03 1.88
N MET A 137 24.34 -2.09 1.33
CA MET A 137 24.84 -0.83 0.77
C MET A 137 23.79 0.26 0.94
N ASP A 138 24.16 1.50 0.65
CA ASP A 138 23.24 2.64 0.67
C ASP A 138 22.16 2.51 -0.41
N LYS A 139 21.09 3.28 -0.26
CA LYS A 139 19.91 3.20 -1.12
C LYS A 139 20.24 3.52 -2.58
N GLU A 140 21.08 4.51 -2.85
CA GLU A 140 21.38 4.94 -4.22
C GLU A 140 22.22 3.90 -4.95
N SER A 141 23.25 3.38 -4.29
CA SER A 141 24.08 2.29 -4.82
C SER A 141 23.25 1.03 -5.07
N TRP A 142 22.37 0.68 -4.13
CA TRP A 142 21.48 -0.47 -4.28
C TRP A 142 20.55 -0.30 -5.48
N MET A 143 19.90 0.86 -5.61
CA MET A 143 19.01 1.15 -6.74
C MET A 143 19.74 1.05 -8.08
N ARG A 144 20.97 1.60 -8.18
CA ARG A 144 21.76 1.55 -9.41
C ARG A 144 22.12 0.11 -9.79
N MET A 145 22.55 -0.70 -8.83
CA MET A 145 22.87 -2.11 -9.09
C MET A 145 21.64 -2.92 -9.49
N VAL A 146 20.53 -2.77 -8.77
CA VAL A 146 19.29 -3.48 -9.09
C VAL A 146 18.76 -3.10 -10.47
N SER A 147 18.79 -1.81 -10.84
CA SER A 147 18.42 -1.37 -12.20
C SER A 147 19.26 -2.08 -13.26
N GLY A 148 20.58 -2.11 -13.10
CA GLY A 148 21.47 -2.76 -14.06
C GLY A 148 21.30 -4.29 -14.15
N ILE A 149 20.96 -4.96 -13.05
CA ILE A 149 20.62 -6.40 -13.05
C ILE A 149 19.32 -6.64 -13.82
N LEU A 150 18.29 -5.85 -13.50
CA LEU A 150 16.97 -5.96 -14.12
C LEU A 150 17.03 -5.67 -15.62
N GLU A 151 17.75 -4.63 -16.04
CA GLU A 151 17.92 -4.25 -17.46
C GLU A 151 18.57 -5.35 -18.28
N LYS A 152 19.62 -6.01 -17.75
CA LYS A 152 20.27 -7.16 -18.40
C LYS A 152 19.33 -8.35 -18.60
N ASN A 153 18.30 -8.46 -17.77
CA ASN A 153 17.31 -9.53 -17.82
C ASN A 153 16.00 -9.08 -18.52
N GLY A 154 16.00 -7.93 -19.19
CA GLY A 154 14.85 -7.45 -19.98
C GLY A 154 13.76 -6.74 -19.17
N TYR A 155 14.08 -6.32 -17.94
CA TYR A 155 13.18 -5.56 -17.08
C TYR A 155 13.64 -4.12 -16.90
N THR A 156 12.70 -3.24 -16.58
CA THR A 156 12.99 -1.85 -16.21
C THR A 156 12.48 -1.56 -14.80
N LEU A 157 13.21 -0.75 -14.05
CA LEU A 157 12.85 -0.34 -12.70
C LEU A 157 12.43 1.13 -12.70
N GLU A 158 11.23 1.42 -12.24
CA GLU A 158 10.70 2.77 -12.16
C GLU A 158 10.42 3.17 -10.70
N ALA A 159 10.95 4.30 -10.26
CA ALA A 159 10.67 4.85 -8.94
C ALA A 159 9.25 5.44 -8.85
N VAL A 160 8.61 5.22 -7.70
CA VAL A 160 7.28 5.72 -7.37
C VAL A 160 7.40 6.99 -6.52
N VAL A 161 6.60 7.99 -6.86
CA VAL A 161 6.47 9.27 -6.14
C VAL A 161 5.08 9.47 -5.56
#